data_AF-A0A3S1E754-F1
#
_entry.id   AF-A0A3S1E754-F1
#
_cell.length_a   1.000
_cell.length_b   1.000
_cell.length_c   1.000
_cell.angle_alpha   90.00
_cell.angle_beta   90.00
_cell.angle_gamma   90.00
#
_symmetry.space_group_name_H-M   'P 1'
#
loop_
_entity.id
_entity.type
_entity.pdbx_description
1 polymer ?
#
loop_
_entity_poly.entity_id
_entity_poly.type
_entity_poly.pdbx_seq_one_letter_code
_entity_poly.pdbx_strand_id
1 'polypeptide(L)'
;MTDPVFFAPSRRYTAGEVANLTGASLLDSAQAEIAIEALAPANEGGNGALVFVDGKRNFALMPSLRAAAVLCPADFASKAPPGIAVLMHPRPQ
;
A
#
# COMPACT_ATOMS: atom_id res chain seq x y z
N MET A 1 -11.31 20.88 24.53
CA MET A 1 -10.47 19.80 23.99
C MET A 1 -10.80 19.73 22.51
N THR A 2 -9.97 20.31 21.65
CA THR A 2 -10.22 20.33 20.20
C THR A 2 -9.90 18.95 19.65
N ASP A 3 -10.89 18.31 19.06
CA ASP A 3 -10.72 17.07 18.30
C ASP A 3 -9.73 17.33 17.15
N PRO A 4 -8.74 16.46 16.91
CA PRO A 4 -7.78 16.66 15.85
C PRO A 4 -8.50 16.72 14.49
N VAL A 5 -8.52 17.90 13.88
CA VAL A 5 -9.00 18.06 12.51
C VAL A 5 -7.92 17.49 11.59
N PHE A 6 -8.05 16.21 11.25
CA PHE A 6 -7.25 15.60 10.20
C PHE A 6 -7.73 16.13 8.86
N PHE A 7 -6.86 16.83 8.13
CA PHE A 7 -7.15 17.27 6.78
C PHE A 7 -7.46 16.05 5.91
N ALA A 8 -8.63 16.04 5.28
CA ALA A 8 -8.86 15.11 4.18
C ALA A 8 -7.86 15.44 3.06
N PRO A 9 -7.11 14.46 2.53
CA PRO A 9 -6.09 14.73 1.52
C PRO A 9 -6.71 15.45 0.32
N SER A 10 -6.09 16.56 -0.09
CA SER A 10 -6.60 17.47 -1.13
C SER A 10 -6.75 16.80 -2.50
N ARG A 11 -6.04 15.68 -2.70
CA ARG A 11 -6.20 14.77 -3.83
C ARG A 11 -5.96 13.33 -3.36
N ARG A 12 -6.68 12.40 -3.98
CA ARG A 12 -6.36 10.98 -3.89
C ARG A 12 -5.19 10.69 -4.81
N TYR A 13 -4.29 9.81 -4.38
CA TYR A 13 -3.23 9.29 -5.23
C TYR A 13 -3.68 7.95 -5.81
N THR A 14 -3.24 7.65 -7.01
CA THR A 14 -3.35 6.32 -7.59
C THR A 14 -2.13 5.47 -7.24
N ALA A 15 -2.24 4.16 -7.33
CA ALA A 15 -1.10 3.27 -7.12
C ALA A 15 0.07 3.58 -8.07
N GLY A 16 -0.21 3.99 -9.31
CA GLY A 16 0.79 4.43 -10.28
C GLY A 16 1.51 5.71 -9.87
N GLU A 17 0.78 6.70 -9.35
CA GLU A 17 1.40 7.91 -8.81
C GLU A 17 2.25 7.61 -7.59
N VAL A 18 1.78 6.75 -6.68
CA VAL A 18 2.58 6.32 -5.52
C VAL A 18 3.84 5.58 -5.96
N ALA A 19 3.75 4.70 -6.94
CA ALA A 19 4.90 4.01 -7.52
C ALA A 19 5.95 5.02 -8.02
N ASN A 20 5.50 6.00 -8.80
CA ASN A 20 6.37 7.05 -9.34
C ASN A 20 6.98 7.94 -8.24
N LEU A 21 6.21 8.32 -7.23
CA LEU A 21 6.67 9.16 -6.12
C LEU A 21 7.65 8.45 -5.20
N THR A 22 7.51 7.14 -5.03
CA THR A 22 8.37 6.33 -4.14
C THR A 22 9.53 5.68 -4.88
N GLY A 23 9.57 5.72 -6.21
CA GLY A 23 10.49 4.92 -7.02
C GLY A 23 10.20 3.43 -7.00
N ALA A 24 9.01 3.02 -6.54
CA ALA A 24 8.57 1.64 -6.53
C ALA A 24 8.11 1.21 -7.94
N SER A 25 8.16 -0.10 -8.19
CA SER A 25 7.64 -0.71 -9.42
C SER A 25 6.32 -1.42 -9.13
N LEU A 26 5.29 -1.13 -9.91
CA LEU A 26 4.05 -1.89 -9.87
C LEU A 26 4.28 -3.31 -10.42
N LEU A 27 3.79 -4.31 -9.69
CA LEU A 27 3.81 -5.71 -10.17
C LEU A 27 2.88 -5.88 -11.38
N ASP A 28 1.71 -5.25 -11.35
CA ASP A 28 0.75 -5.24 -12.44
C ASP A 28 0.37 -3.79 -12.77
N SER A 29 0.70 -3.36 -13.98
CA SER A 29 0.37 -2.01 -14.46
C SER A 29 -1.13 -1.79 -14.63
N ALA A 30 -1.94 -2.84 -14.76
CA ALA A 30 -3.40 -2.71 -14.79
C ALA A 30 -3.97 -2.18 -13.46
N GLN A 31 -3.21 -2.32 -12.37
CA GLN A 31 -3.58 -1.82 -11.04
C GLN A 31 -3.16 -0.36 -10.80
N ALA A 32 -2.53 0.30 -11.80
CA ALA A 32 -2.02 1.65 -11.63
C ALA A 32 -3.10 2.67 -11.26
N GLU A 33 -4.33 2.49 -11.73
CA GLU A 33 -5.47 3.40 -11.52
C GLU A 33 -6.18 3.19 -10.16
N ILE A 34 -5.75 2.21 -9.35
CA ILE A 34 -6.36 1.95 -8.03
C ILE A 34 -6.14 3.15 -7.12
N ALA A 35 -7.23 3.73 -6.62
CA ALA A 35 -7.21 4.88 -5.74
C ALA A 35 -6.75 4.50 -4.32
N ILE A 36 -5.86 5.32 -3.78
CA ILE A 36 -5.35 5.26 -2.42
C ILE A 36 -5.95 6.45 -1.66
N GLU A 37 -6.71 6.13 -0.62
CA GLU A 37 -7.48 7.08 0.18
C GLU A 37 -6.83 7.38 1.53
N ALA A 38 -6.06 6.42 2.07
CA ALA A 38 -5.42 6.54 3.36
C ALA A 38 -4.13 5.72 3.42
N LEU A 39 -3.31 5.97 4.45
CA LEU A 39 -2.21 5.08 4.84
C LEU A 39 -2.64 4.32 6.09
N ALA A 40 -2.30 3.04 6.16
CA ALA A 40 -2.60 2.21 7.33
C ALA A 40 -1.45 1.24 7.63
N PRO A 41 -1.26 0.85 8.90
CA PRO A 41 -0.35 -0.25 9.24
C PRO A 41 -0.91 -1.60 8.77
N ALA A 42 -0.03 -2.59 8.62
CA ALA A 42 -0.38 -3.91 8.08
C ALA A 42 -1.39 -4.72 8.90
N ASN A 43 -1.58 -4.38 10.17
CA ASN A 43 -2.56 -5.01 11.05
C ASN A 43 -3.95 -4.35 11.01
N GLU A 44 -4.07 -3.12 10.50
CA GLU A 44 -5.33 -2.37 10.47
C GLU A 44 -5.92 -2.35 9.05
N GLY A 45 -5.09 -2.01 8.05
CA GLY A 45 -5.48 -2.04 6.64
C GLY A 45 -6.78 -1.28 6.31
N GLY A 46 -7.36 -1.60 5.15
CA GLY A 46 -8.64 -1.05 4.68
C GLY A 46 -8.76 -1.07 3.15
N ASN A 47 -9.98 -1.09 2.61
CA ASN A 47 -10.23 -1.22 1.17
C ASN A 47 -9.63 -0.08 0.31
N GLY A 48 -9.34 1.07 0.91
CA GLY A 48 -8.70 2.23 0.29
C GLY A 48 -7.28 2.52 0.81
N ALA A 49 -6.72 1.65 1.66
CA ALA A 49 -5.48 1.93 2.36
C ALA A 49 -4.25 1.50 1.54
N LEU A 50 -3.21 2.33 1.56
CA LEU A 50 -1.85 1.94 1.24
C LEU A 50 -1.19 1.40 2.51
N VAL A 51 -0.74 0.16 2.45
CA VAL A 51 -0.09 -0.53 3.56
C VAL A 51 1.37 -0.78 3.25
N PHE A 52 2.21 -0.64 4.26
CA PHE A 52 3.62 -1.00 4.19
C PHE A 52 3.87 -2.36 4.85
N VAL A 53 4.48 -3.29 4.11
CA VAL A 53 4.88 -4.60 4.62
C VAL A 53 6.37 -4.81 4.39
N ASP A 54 7.13 -4.59 5.46
CA ASP A 54 8.53 -4.98 5.56
C ASP A 54 8.78 -5.91 6.76
N GLY A 55 9.81 -6.74 6.64
CA GLY A 55 10.25 -7.65 7.69
C GLY A 55 9.37 -8.89 7.88
N LYS A 56 9.97 -9.91 8.50
CA LYS A 56 9.35 -11.24 8.67
C LYS A 56 8.05 -11.22 9.48
N ARG A 57 7.90 -10.27 10.42
CA ARG A 57 6.72 -10.18 11.29
C ARG A 57 5.48 -9.73 10.53
N ASN A 58 5.59 -8.67 9.73
CA ASN A 58 4.46 -8.13 8.98
C ASN A 58 4.12 -9.00 7.77
N PHE A 59 5.09 -9.74 7.25
CA PHE A 59 4.88 -10.72 6.20
C PHE A 59 3.84 -11.79 6.55
N ALA A 60 3.76 -12.20 7.82
CA ALA A 60 2.73 -13.15 8.26
C ALA A 60 1.31 -12.61 8.08
N LEU A 61 1.15 -11.29 8.00
CA LEU A 61 -0.14 -10.61 7.80
C LEU A 61 -0.50 -10.45 6.32
N MET A 62 0.47 -10.63 5.40
CA MET A 62 0.30 -10.44 3.95
C MET A 62 -0.86 -11.25 3.35
N PRO A 63 -1.02 -12.56 3.65
CA PRO A 63 -2.09 -13.35 3.03
C PRO A 63 -3.50 -12.93 3.46
N SER A 64 -3.63 -12.30 4.63
CA SER A 64 -4.89 -11.80 5.19
C SER A 64 -5.07 -10.30 5.00
N LEU A 65 -4.16 -9.66 4.27
CA LEU A 65 -4.12 -8.21 4.13
C LEU A 65 -5.36 -7.71 3.38
N ARG A 66 -5.96 -6.63 3.88
CA ARG A 66 -6.95 -5.84 3.16
C ARG A 66 -6.37 -4.46 2.93
N ALA A 67 -6.10 -4.13 1.68
CA ALA A 67 -5.49 -2.87 1.28
C ALA A 67 -5.90 -2.55 -0.17
N ALA A 68 -5.92 -1.28 -0.54
CA ALA A 68 -5.94 -0.90 -1.96
C ALA A 68 -4.58 -1.20 -2.60
N ALA A 69 -3.50 -0.93 -1.87
CA ALA A 69 -2.14 -1.13 -2.32
C ALA A 69 -1.22 -1.58 -1.18
N VAL A 70 -0.17 -2.33 -1.50
CA VAL A 70 0.87 -2.73 -0.56
C VAL A 70 2.25 -2.36 -1.10
N LEU A 71 3.05 -1.67 -0.29
CA LEU A 71 4.46 -1.40 -0.54
C LEU A 71 5.31 -2.46 0.18
N CYS A 72 6.06 -3.26 -0.58
CA CYS A 72 6.87 -4.34 -0.03
C CYS A 72 8.13 -4.62 -0.87
N PRO A 73 9.11 -5.37 -0.33
CA PRO A 73 10.18 -5.99 -1.10
C PRO A 73 9.65 -6.96 -2.17
N ALA A 74 10.42 -7.15 -3.25
CA ALA A 74 10.06 -8.04 -4.35
C ALA A 74 9.87 -9.50 -3.92
N ASP A 75 10.64 -9.99 -2.94
CA ASP A 75 10.52 -11.34 -2.37
C ASP A 75 9.13 -11.64 -1.77
N PHE A 76 8.36 -10.60 -1.44
CA PHE A 76 7.04 -10.72 -0.81
C PHE A 76 5.88 -10.41 -1.75
N ALA A 77 6.15 -9.90 -2.96
CA ALA A 77 5.14 -9.47 -3.92
C ALA A 77 4.14 -10.59 -4.27
N SER A 78 4.63 -11.81 -4.49
CA SER A 78 3.81 -12.96 -4.87
C SER A 78 2.88 -13.49 -3.77
N LYS A 79 2.94 -12.93 -2.55
CA LYS A 79 2.07 -13.32 -1.43
C LYS A 79 0.91 -12.36 -1.19
N ALA A 80 0.86 -11.25 -1.92
CA ALA A 80 -0.26 -10.34 -1.85
C ALA A 80 -1.53 -11.02 -2.40
N PRO A 81 -2.68 -10.84 -1.73
CA PRO A 81 -3.98 -11.25 -2.23
C PRO A 81 -4.30 -10.64 -3.61
N PRO A 82 -5.10 -11.33 -4.43
CA PRO A 82 -5.57 -10.76 -5.70
C PRO A 82 -6.40 -9.49 -5.46
N GLY A 83 -6.29 -8.52 -6.36
CA GLY A 83 -7.01 -7.25 -6.28
C GLY A 83 -6.30 -6.14 -5.48
N ILE A 84 -5.15 -6.43 -4.86
CA ILE A 84 -4.32 -5.42 -4.19
C ILE A 84 -3.21 -4.96 -5.15
N ALA A 85 -3.01 -3.65 -5.29
CA ALA A 85 -1.89 -3.11 -6.05
C ALA A 85 -0.56 -3.37 -5.34
N VAL A 86 0.33 -4.16 -5.94
CA VAL A 86 1.63 -4.47 -5.33
C VAL A 86 2.70 -3.51 -5.85
N LEU A 87 3.25 -2.71 -4.93
CA LEU A 87 4.32 -1.75 -5.16
C LEU A 87 5.63 -2.36 -4.61
N MET A 88 6.54 -2.73 -5.51
CA MET A 88 7.82 -3.32 -5.16
C MET A 88 8.88 -2.24 -5.01
N HIS A 89 9.50 -2.14 -3.84
CA HIS A 89 10.62 -1.22 -3.61
C HIS A 89 11.77 -1.96 -2.93
N PRO A 90 13.03 -1.82 -3.39
CA PRO A 90 14.18 -2.58 -2.86
C PRO A 90 14.61 -2.12 -1.46
N ARG A 91 14.24 -0.90 -1.05
CA ARG A 91 14.41 -0.38 0.31
C ARG A 91 13.14 0.31 0.76
N PRO A 92 12.09 -0.42 1.08
CA PRO A 92 10.87 0.18 1.58
C PRO A 92 11.25 0.67 3.00
N GLN A 93 11.58 1.96 3.16
CA GLN A 93 11.99 2.63 4.41
C GLN A 93 11.36 4.02 4.46
#